data_AF-A0A2E6EN74-F1
#
_entry.id   AF-A0A2E6EN74-F1
#
_cell.length_a   1.000
_cell.length_b   1.000
_cell.length_c   1.000
_cell.angle_alpha   90.00
_cell.angle_beta   90.00
_cell.angle_gamma   90.00
#
_symmetry.space_group_name_H-M   'P 1'
#
loop_
_entity.id
_entity.type
_entity.pdbx_description
1 polymer ?
#
loop_
_entity_poly.entity_id
_entity_poly.type
_entity_poly.pdbx_seq_one_letter_code
_entity_poly.pdbx_strand_id
1 'polypeptide(L)'
;MGTRAIPLLLLTAALMMLAGCSPLGSFNFTGRVYDGASGNRLMDYSIRAEYWRESIAGQVDGSGRYTLGSIPEGQDFTVVIEAEGYRSFMAHTALFEDATPERTESLYFDAYLFPEGLPSPEVRFHINLPEPDVLAEGVIRLEPTTSSSLYSESSEPVGISDGSHGRQLWRNDDDLQFRAVTRAFSDGQVTFAEGELVYGVTYAVTVLDVDGYADLSRTYTSGSQGDQAWTLNPEGYSSLQLVFASPSLDLWNSEGLAVLIFNQPIAYYAEGRINDYLEAVDDATTIDSPDADGDGSENLLNFTVDDELVQERGTSITITGNQLQLGWSLAGLEVADGDDPIHSVTYGGLYEVELVAADGPVTNRSSLGSLLGSSNLTVELLP
;
A
#
# COMPACT_ATOMS: atom_id res chain seq x y z
N MET A 1 80.87 16.89 48.04
CA MET A 1 80.54 16.14 46.82
C MET A 1 79.40 15.21 47.15
N GLY A 2 78.18 15.63 46.78
CA GLY A 2 76.92 15.07 47.29
C GLY A 2 76.38 13.96 46.39
N THR A 3 76.12 12.83 47.01
CA THR A 3 75.31 11.72 46.52
C THR A 3 73.85 12.14 46.40
N ARG A 4 73.25 11.97 45.21
CA ARG A 4 71.79 11.93 45.02
C ARG A 4 71.43 10.72 44.17
N ALA A 5 70.89 9.71 44.83
CA ALA A 5 70.17 8.61 44.21
C ALA A 5 68.77 9.11 43.80
N ILE A 6 68.39 8.88 42.55
CA ILE A 6 67.03 9.11 42.05
C ILE A 6 66.26 7.79 42.25
N PRO A 7 65.08 7.80 42.89
CA PRO A 7 64.29 6.59 43.03
C PRO A 7 63.57 6.29 41.71
N LEU A 8 63.92 5.14 41.14
CA LEU A 8 63.20 4.42 40.11
C LEU A 8 61.99 3.73 40.77
N LEU A 9 60.88 4.44 40.96
CA LEU A 9 59.63 3.83 41.41
C LEU A 9 58.45 4.71 40.95
N LEU A 10 57.39 4.05 40.46
CA LEU A 10 56.14 4.61 39.91
C LEU A 10 56.13 4.95 38.41
N LEU A 11 56.24 3.93 37.57
CA LEU A 11 55.59 3.95 36.24
C LEU A 11 55.09 2.55 35.83
N THR A 12 54.47 1.83 36.75
CA THR A 12 53.94 0.47 36.51
C THR A 12 52.49 0.27 36.95
N ALA A 13 51.77 1.34 37.32
CA ALA A 13 50.39 1.25 37.80
C ALA A 13 49.35 2.04 36.97
N ALA A 14 49.75 2.73 35.91
CA ALA A 14 48.84 3.54 35.08
C ALA A 14 48.52 2.93 33.70
N LEU A 15 48.92 1.67 33.47
CA LEU A 15 48.65 0.94 32.21
C LEU A 15 47.89 -0.38 32.45
N MET A 16 47.04 -0.42 33.48
CA MET A 16 46.02 -1.47 33.69
C MET A 16 44.59 -0.90 33.71
N MET A 17 44.39 0.34 33.24
CA MET A 17 43.09 0.76 32.71
C MET A 17 42.97 0.36 31.23
N LEU A 18 43.45 -0.84 30.89
CA LEU A 18 43.03 -1.50 29.66
C LEU A 18 41.57 -1.90 29.89
N ALA A 19 40.68 -1.07 29.34
CA ALA A 19 39.37 -1.44 28.86
C ALA A 19 38.80 -2.69 29.55
N GLY A 20 38.19 -2.50 30.72
CA GLY A 20 37.17 -3.43 31.20
C GLY A 20 35.98 -3.33 30.25
N CYS A 21 36.12 -3.88 29.05
CA CYS A 21 35.01 -4.15 28.17
C CYS A 21 34.18 -5.18 28.93
N SER A 22 33.07 -4.73 29.53
CA SER A 22 32.07 -5.65 30.05
C SER A 22 31.80 -6.69 28.98
N PRO A 23 31.70 -7.98 29.33
CA PRO A 23 31.40 -9.01 28.33
C PRO A 23 30.11 -8.58 27.62
N LEU A 24 30.21 -8.32 26.32
CA LEU A 24 29.04 -8.14 25.47
C LEU A 24 28.18 -9.40 25.63
N GLY A 25 26.86 -9.25 25.65
CA GLY A 25 25.98 -10.41 25.67
C GLY A 25 26.15 -11.22 24.38
N SER A 26 25.37 -12.28 24.24
CA SER A 26 25.43 -13.11 23.05
C SER A 26 24.07 -13.63 22.63
N PHE A 27 23.87 -13.72 21.33
CA PHE A 27 22.67 -14.31 20.75
C PHE A 27 22.92 -15.77 20.38
N ASN A 28 21.90 -16.58 20.65
CA ASN A 28 21.77 -17.91 20.09
C ASN A 28 20.55 -17.92 19.18
N PHE A 29 20.66 -18.63 18.07
CA PHE A 29 19.63 -18.81 17.08
C PHE A 29 19.31 -20.29 16.98
N THR A 30 18.04 -20.62 16.90
CA THR A 30 17.58 -21.98 16.64
C THR A 30 16.56 -21.94 15.53
N GLY A 31 16.31 -23.06 14.85
CA GLY A 31 15.32 -23.05 13.78
C GLY A 31 15.39 -24.28 12.91
N ARG A 32 14.72 -24.21 11.76
CA ARG A 32 14.72 -25.27 10.75
C ARG A 32 14.94 -24.71 9.36
N VAL A 33 15.41 -25.59 8.50
CA VAL A 33 15.59 -25.32 7.07
C VAL A 33 14.59 -26.16 6.30
N TYR A 34 13.94 -25.57 5.31
CA TYR A 34 12.94 -26.21 4.47
C TYR A 34 13.32 -26.13 3.00
N ASP A 35 12.86 -27.11 2.24
CA ASP A 35 12.77 -27.04 0.79
C ASP A 35 11.72 -25.98 0.43
N GLY A 36 12.15 -24.90 -0.22
CA GLY A 36 11.29 -23.78 -0.60
C GLY A 36 10.26 -24.13 -1.67
N ALA A 37 10.46 -25.21 -2.44
CA ALA A 37 9.51 -25.64 -3.46
C ALA A 37 8.44 -26.58 -2.89
N SER A 38 8.83 -27.54 -2.05
CA SER A 38 7.91 -28.56 -1.53
C SER A 38 7.41 -28.29 -0.10
N GLY A 39 8.05 -27.38 0.63
CA GLY A 39 7.79 -27.14 2.06
C GLY A 39 8.30 -28.26 2.99
N ASN A 40 9.02 -29.25 2.47
CA ASN A 40 9.53 -30.35 3.29
C ASN A 40 10.72 -29.89 4.13
N ARG A 41 10.90 -30.47 5.31
CA ARG A 41 12.07 -30.18 6.16
C ARG A 41 13.33 -30.77 5.54
N LEU A 42 14.39 -29.98 5.50
CA LEU A 42 15.73 -30.46 5.18
C LEU A 42 16.41 -30.98 6.43
N MET A 43 17.06 -32.13 6.29
CA MET A 43 17.75 -32.82 7.38
C MET A 43 19.28 -32.78 7.21
N ASP A 44 19.74 -32.74 5.96
CA ASP A 44 21.15 -32.81 5.58
C ASP A 44 21.61 -31.45 5.05
N TYR A 45 21.98 -30.55 5.96
CA TYR A 45 22.52 -29.24 5.66
C TYR A 45 23.57 -28.82 6.70
N SER A 46 24.38 -27.82 6.36
CA SER A 46 25.26 -27.12 7.29
C SER A 46 24.82 -25.67 7.43
N ILE A 47 25.06 -25.10 8.61
CA ILE A 47 24.80 -23.70 8.91
C ILE A 47 25.96 -23.12 9.71
N ARG A 48 26.35 -21.89 9.39
CA ARG A 48 27.37 -21.14 10.13
C ARG A 48 27.03 -19.65 10.19
N ALA A 49 27.58 -18.97 11.18
CA ALA A 49 27.61 -17.52 11.24
C ALA A 49 29.03 -17.03 11.01
N GLU A 50 29.18 -16.05 10.15
CA GLU A 50 30.44 -15.36 9.88
C GLU A 50 30.32 -13.91 10.36
N TYR A 51 31.28 -13.48 11.17
CA TYR A 51 31.42 -12.09 11.57
C TYR A 51 32.90 -11.76 11.73
N TRP A 52 33.32 -10.59 11.26
CA TRP A 52 34.73 -10.20 11.20
C TRP A 52 35.63 -11.25 10.51
N ARG A 53 36.42 -12.00 11.29
CA ARG A 53 37.33 -13.07 10.85
C ARG A 53 37.02 -14.39 11.54
N GLU A 54 35.90 -14.44 12.25
CA GLU A 54 35.45 -15.59 13.01
C GLU A 54 34.32 -16.28 12.24
N SER A 55 34.29 -17.61 12.34
CA SER A 55 33.24 -18.44 11.78
C SER A 55 32.77 -19.41 12.86
N ILE A 56 31.50 -19.31 13.23
CA ILE A 56 30.87 -20.21 14.19
C ILE A 56 30.02 -21.22 13.43
N ALA A 57 30.43 -22.48 13.45
CA ALA A 57 29.61 -23.57 12.95
C ALA A 57 28.43 -23.84 13.88
N GLY A 58 27.23 -23.95 13.32
CA GLY A 58 26.05 -24.43 14.03
C GLY A 58 26.02 -25.96 14.13
N GLN A 59 25.06 -26.48 14.89
CA GLN A 59 24.78 -27.90 15.01
C GLN A 59 23.37 -28.18 14.48
N VAL A 60 23.19 -29.29 13.75
CA VAL A 60 21.88 -29.76 13.27
C VAL A 60 21.58 -31.09 13.95
N ASP A 61 20.43 -31.18 14.62
CA ASP A 61 20.01 -32.41 15.30
C ASP A 61 19.30 -33.40 14.36
N GLY A 62 19.02 -34.61 14.87
CA GLY A 62 18.33 -35.65 14.09
C GLY A 62 16.87 -35.31 13.72
N SER A 63 16.34 -34.17 14.14
CA SER A 63 15.03 -33.62 13.74
C SER A 63 15.14 -32.52 12.68
N GLY A 64 16.36 -32.20 12.22
CA GLY A 64 16.64 -31.13 11.26
C GLY A 64 16.59 -29.74 11.89
N ARG A 65 16.55 -29.65 13.23
CA ARG A 65 16.59 -28.37 13.95
C ARG A 65 18.04 -27.96 14.13
N TYR A 66 18.37 -26.74 13.74
CA TYR A 66 19.68 -26.19 14.00
C TYR A 66 19.75 -25.41 15.33
N THR A 67 20.96 -25.32 15.86
CA THR A 67 21.39 -24.35 16.87
C THR A 67 22.65 -23.64 16.37
N LEU A 68 22.65 -22.31 16.43
CA LEU A 68 23.74 -21.44 15.97
C LEU A 68 23.97 -20.39 17.05
N GLY A 69 25.06 -20.49 17.79
CA GLY A 69 25.17 -19.86 19.11
C GLY A 69 26.38 -18.97 19.32
N SER A 70 26.37 -18.26 20.45
CA SER A 70 27.48 -17.43 20.95
C SER A 70 27.92 -16.31 20.00
N ILE A 71 27.00 -15.76 19.21
CA ILE A 71 27.29 -14.61 18.35
C ILE A 71 27.33 -13.37 19.25
N PRO A 72 28.46 -12.64 19.32
CA PRO A 72 28.56 -11.46 20.17
C PRO A 72 27.49 -10.42 19.82
N GLU A 73 26.85 -9.86 20.84
CA GLU A 73 26.07 -8.65 20.69
C GLU A 73 26.94 -7.53 20.11
N GLY A 74 26.30 -6.59 19.41
CA GLY A 74 27.02 -5.43 18.91
C GLY A 74 27.78 -5.65 17.58
N GLN A 75 27.55 -6.76 16.88
CA GLN A 75 28.22 -7.09 15.62
C GLN A 75 27.21 -7.40 14.50
N ASP A 76 27.51 -6.91 13.30
CA ASP A 76 26.89 -7.42 12.07
C ASP A 76 27.45 -8.83 11.79
N PHE A 77 26.58 -9.72 11.31
CA PHE A 77 26.99 -11.08 10.96
C PHE A 77 26.20 -11.59 9.76
N THR A 78 26.76 -12.59 9.11
CA THR A 78 26.16 -13.27 7.97
C THR A 78 25.90 -14.72 8.33
N VAL A 79 24.67 -15.19 8.12
CA VAL A 79 24.33 -16.61 8.23
C VAL A 79 24.50 -17.25 6.86
N VAL A 80 25.27 -18.33 6.78
CA VAL A 80 25.44 -19.11 5.56
C VAL A 80 24.87 -20.50 5.78
N ILE A 81 24.01 -20.96 4.88
CA ILE A 81 23.42 -22.30 4.90
C ILE A 81 23.76 -23.01 3.59
N GLU A 82 24.30 -24.22 3.68
CA GLU A 82 24.68 -25.02 2.53
C GLU A 82 24.01 -26.40 2.62
N ALA A 83 23.35 -26.83 1.55
CA ALA A 83 22.77 -28.17 1.41
C ALA A 83 23.05 -28.68 -0.01
N GLU A 84 23.43 -29.95 -0.14
CA GLU A 84 23.77 -30.53 -1.46
C GLU A 84 22.55 -30.51 -2.40
N GLY A 85 22.73 -29.98 -3.61
CA GLY A 85 21.65 -29.86 -4.60
C GLY A 85 20.70 -28.69 -4.35
N TYR A 86 21.03 -27.78 -3.43
CA TYR A 86 20.30 -26.53 -3.18
C TYR A 86 21.16 -25.31 -3.47
N ARG A 87 20.54 -24.21 -3.88
CA ARG A 87 21.23 -22.95 -4.11
C ARG A 87 21.88 -22.44 -2.82
N SER A 88 22.95 -21.66 -2.99
CA SER A 88 23.60 -20.95 -1.88
C SER A 88 22.60 -20.07 -1.14
N PHE A 89 22.74 -20.05 0.18
CA PHE A 89 21.92 -19.24 1.06
C PHE A 89 22.82 -18.38 1.96
N MET A 90 22.63 -17.07 1.87
CA MET A 90 23.38 -16.10 2.66
C MET A 90 22.41 -15.04 3.20
N ALA A 91 22.37 -14.82 4.51
CA ALA A 91 21.52 -13.81 5.14
C ALA A 91 22.35 -12.84 5.97
N HIS A 92 22.39 -11.56 5.59
CA HIS A 92 23.05 -10.52 6.38
C HIS A 92 22.10 -10.03 7.47
N THR A 93 22.61 -9.99 8.70
CA THR A 93 21.87 -9.51 9.85
C THR A 93 22.58 -8.29 10.40
N ALA A 94 21.87 -7.16 10.37
CA ALA A 94 22.33 -5.93 10.98
C ALA A 94 22.29 -6.04 12.51
N LEU A 95 23.14 -5.25 13.16
CA LEU A 95 23.20 -4.99 14.59
C LEU A 95 21.83 -5.01 15.30
N PHE A 96 21.68 -5.84 16.32
CA PHE A 96 20.57 -5.74 17.27
C PHE A 96 20.87 -4.61 18.29
N GLU A 97 20.20 -3.46 18.14
CA GLU A 97 20.48 -2.25 18.96
C GLU A 97 19.95 -2.30 20.40
N ASP A 98 19.01 -3.21 20.72
CA ASP A 98 18.38 -3.33 22.05
C ASP A 98 19.17 -4.19 23.06
N ALA A 99 20.49 -4.31 22.87
CA ALA A 99 21.34 -5.15 23.70
C ALA A 99 21.47 -4.60 25.14
N THR A 100 20.71 -5.18 26.07
CA THR A 100 21.00 -5.07 27.51
C THR A 100 22.27 -5.87 27.84
N PRO A 101 23.33 -5.25 28.39
CA PRO A 101 24.56 -5.96 28.73
C PRO A 101 24.29 -7.21 29.57
N GLU A 102 25.03 -8.29 29.29
CA GLU A 102 24.93 -9.59 29.96
C GLU A 102 23.69 -10.46 29.63
N ARG A 103 22.86 -10.05 28.67
CA ARG A 103 21.73 -10.89 28.25
C ARG A 103 22.22 -11.99 27.29
N THR A 104 21.74 -13.20 27.50
CA THR A 104 21.86 -14.30 26.52
C THR A 104 20.47 -14.66 26.07
N GLU A 105 20.17 -14.39 24.81
CA GLU A 105 18.85 -14.67 24.23
C GLU A 105 18.92 -15.84 23.25
N SER A 106 17.82 -16.57 23.15
CA SER A 106 17.62 -17.59 22.12
C SER A 106 16.48 -17.14 21.21
N LEU A 107 16.81 -16.87 19.95
CA LEU A 107 15.89 -16.47 18.91
C LEU A 107 15.57 -17.66 18.00
N TYR A 108 14.41 -17.66 17.36
CA TYR A 108 13.95 -18.77 16.51
C TYR A 108 13.79 -18.30 15.07
N PHE A 109 14.66 -18.71 14.15
CA PHE A 109 14.63 -18.30 12.74
C PHE A 109 14.50 -19.49 11.79
N ASP A 110 13.55 -19.49 10.87
CA ASP A 110 13.49 -20.52 9.83
C ASP A 110 14.12 -20.01 8.51
N ALA A 111 14.60 -20.93 7.68
CA ALA A 111 15.13 -20.65 6.34
C ALA A 111 14.51 -21.56 5.27
N TYR A 112 14.46 -21.06 4.04
CA TYR A 112 14.00 -21.81 2.88
C TYR A 112 15.11 -21.83 1.83
N LEU A 113 15.51 -23.03 1.42
CA LEU A 113 16.49 -23.27 0.37
C LEU A 113 15.76 -23.83 -0.85
N PHE A 114 16.16 -23.39 -2.04
CA PHE A 114 15.56 -23.85 -3.29
C PHE A 114 16.49 -24.83 -3.99
N PRO A 115 15.98 -25.94 -4.56
CA PRO A 115 16.80 -26.86 -5.32
C PRO A 115 17.53 -26.16 -6.47
N GLU A 116 18.78 -26.55 -6.71
CA GLU A 116 19.51 -26.13 -7.90
C GLU A 116 18.82 -26.64 -9.16
N GLY A 117 18.77 -25.79 -10.19
CA GLY A 117 18.21 -26.18 -11.49
C GLY A 117 16.69 -26.36 -11.53
N LEU A 118 15.95 -26.03 -10.45
CA LEU A 118 14.50 -25.95 -10.50
C LEU A 118 14.08 -24.77 -11.40
N PRO A 119 13.50 -25.01 -12.60
CA PRO A 119 13.13 -23.92 -13.48
C PRO A 119 11.91 -23.17 -12.92
N SER A 120 11.89 -21.85 -13.08
CA SER A 120 10.63 -21.12 -12.92
C SER A 120 9.67 -21.50 -14.05
N PRO A 121 8.36 -21.65 -13.80
CA PRO A 121 7.40 -21.76 -14.88
C PRO A 121 7.42 -20.49 -15.76
N GLU A 122 6.93 -20.63 -16.99
CA GLU A 122 6.61 -19.48 -17.85
C GLU A 122 5.58 -18.58 -17.14
N VAL A 123 5.73 -17.26 -17.30
CA VAL A 123 4.79 -16.27 -16.77
C VAL A 123 4.51 -15.18 -17.78
N ARG A 124 3.25 -14.74 -17.83
CA ARG A 124 2.80 -13.61 -18.64
C ARG A 124 2.36 -12.44 -17.78
N PHE A 125 2.76 -11.23 -18.17
CA PHE A 125 2.28 -9.99 -17.61
C PHE A 125 1.41 -9.28 -18.64
N HIS A 126 0.17 -9.01 -18.26
CA HIS A 126 -0.79 -8.22 -19.01
C HIS A 126 -0.78 -6.78 -18.47
N ILE A 127 -0.34 -5.82 -19.28
CA ILE A 127 -0.32 -4.40 -18.98
C ILE A 127 -1.48 -3.74 -19.70
N ASN A 128 -2.51 -3.38 -18.94
CA ASN A 128 -3.72 -2.75 -19.44
C ASN A 128 -3.64 -1.24 -19.30
N LEU A 129 -4.28 -0.54 -20.22
CA LEU A 129 -4.57 0.87 -20.10
C LEU A 129 -6.05 1.05 -19.74
N PRO A 130 -6.44 2.16 -19.12
CA PRO A 130 -7.84 2.50 -18.89
C PRO A 130 -8.65 2.63 -20.18
N GLU A 131 -8.01 3.09 -21.26
CA GLU A 131 -8.57 3.22 -22.60
C GLU A 131 -8.57 1.85 -23.31
N PRO A 132 -9.74 1.24 -23.55
CA PRO A 132 -9.81 -0.16 -24.02
C PRO A 132 -9.28 -0.37 -25.45
N ASP A 133 -9.24 0.69 -26.25
CA ASP A 133 -8.79 0.65 -27.65
C ASP A 133 -7.30 0.97 -27.81
N VAL A 134 -6.60 1.33 -26.73
CA VAL A 134 -5.17 1.63 -26.74
C VAL A 134 -4.43 0.47 -26.08
N LEU A 135 -3.50 -0.12 -26.81
CA LEU A 135 -2.66 -1.18 -26.27
C LEU A 135 -1.38 -0.59 -25.70
N ALA A 136 -0.99 -1.05 -24.51
CA ALA A 136 0.23 -0.58 -23.87
C ALA A 136 1.48 -1.09 -24.62
N GLU A 137 2.44 -0.19 -24.82
CA GLU A 137 3.78 -0.49 -25.32
C GLU A 137 4.79 0.18 -24.40
N GLY A 138 5.86 -0.53 -24.04
CA GLY A 138 6.88 0.00 -23.14
C GLY A 138 7.89 -1.04 -22.70
N VAL A 139 8.42 -0.87 -21.49
CA VAL A 139 9.44 -1.75 -20.92
C VAL A 139 9.02 -2.25 -19.55
N ILE A 140 9.23 -3.54 -19.30
CA ILE A 140 9.14 -4.15 -17.98
C ILE A 140 10.54 -4.52 -17.48
N ARG A 141 10.85 -4.19 -16.23
CA ARG A 141 12.10 -4.52 -15.54
C ARG A 141 11.78 -5.28 -14.26
N LEU A 142 12.39 -6.45 -14.08
CA LEU A 142 12.28 -7.29 -12.90
C LEU A 142 13.65 -7.35 -12.23
N GLU A 143 13.74 -6.81 -11.02
CA GLU A 143 14.98 -6.78 -10.22
C GLU A 143 14.82 -7.67 -9.00
N PRO A 144 15.69 -8.66 -8.77
CA PRO A 144 15.65 -9.45 -7.55
C PRO A 144 15.69 -8.56 -6.30
N THR A 145 14.88 -8.90 -5.30
CA THR A 145 14.87 -8.26 -3.98
C THR A 145 15.25 -9.26 -2.91
N THR A 146 15.69 -8.76 -1.74
CA THR A 146 16.04 -9.59 -0.57
C THR A 146 14.85 -10.32 0.04
N SER A 147 13.63 -10.07 -0.42
CA SER A 147 12.40 -10.59 0.19
C SER A 147 11.91 -11.85 -0.53
N SER A 148 12.56 -13.01 -0.36
CA SER A 148 11.92 -14.30 -0.73
C SER A 148 10.79 -14.61 0.28
N SER A 149 9.62 -14.00 0.10
CA SER A 149 8.44 -14.25 0.94
C SER A 149 7.46 -15.11 0.15
N LEU A 150 7.76 -16.40 0.02
CA LEU A 150 6.81 -17.37 -0.54
C LEU A 150 5.56 -17.59 0.31
N TYR A 151 5.55 -17.09 1.54
CA TYR A 151 4.47 -17.30 2.50
C TYR A 151 3.99 -15.95 3.03
N SER A 152 2.79 -15.56 2.59
CA SER A 152 2.04 -14.46 3.19
C SER A 152 1.90 -14.70 4.70
N GLU A 153 1.76 -13.63 5.47
CA GLU A 153 1.66 -13.65 6.94
C GLU A 153 0.54 -14.56 7.50
N SER A 154 -0.35 -15.07 6.64
CA SER A 154 -1.52 -15.87 7.00
C SER A 154 -1.32 -17.39 6.99
N SER A 155 -0.18 -17.92 6.51
CA SER A 155 0.08 -19.37 6.48
C SER A 155 1.16 -19.73 7.49
N GLU A 156 0.77 -19.85 8.75
CA GLU A 156 1.64 -20.35 9.83
C GLU A 156 2.03 -21.81 9.55
N PRO A 157 3.33 -22.15 9.54
CA PRO A 157 3.74 -23.52 9.78
C PRO A 157 3.33 -23.90 11.20
N VAL A 158 2.55 -24.97 11.36
CA VAL A 158 2.09 -25.46 12.66
C VAL A 158 3.29 -25.63 13.61
N GLY A 159 3.32 -24.84 14.69
CA GLY A 159 4.33 -24.92 15.74
C GLY A 159 5.37 -23.79 15.77
N ILE A 160 5.21 -22.73 14.97
CA ILE A 160 5.94 -21.46 15.15
C ILE A 160 5.04 -20.55 15.99
N SER A 161 5.34 -20.38 17.28
CA SER A 161 4.76 -19.25 18.02
C SER A 161 5.47 -18.00 17.54
N ASP A 162 4.72 -16.97 17.12
CA ASP A 162 5.26 -15.61 17.12
C ASP A 162 5.78 -15.36 18.53
N GLY A 163 7.11 -15.38 18.68
CA GLY A 163 7.72 -14.95 19.92
C GLY A 163 7.35 -13.49 20.18
N SER A 164 7.78 -12.93 21.30
CA SER A 164 7.61 -11.48 21.58
C SER A 164 8.31 -10.56 20.57
N HIS A 165 8.99 -11.12 19.56
CA HIS A 165 9.77 -10.43 18.53
C HIS A 165 9.26 -10.70 17.11
N GLY A 166 8.05 -11.25 16.96
CA GLY A 166 7.39 -11.49 15.66
C GLY A 166 7.99 -12.64 14.83
N ARG A 167 7.61 -12.70 13.55
CA ARG A 167 8.04 -13.71 12.59
C ARG A 167 9.52 -13.54 12.22
N GLN A 168 10.31 -14.53 12.57
CA GLN A 168 11.76 -14.54 12.40
C GLN A 168 12.12 -15.51 11.27
N LEU A 169 12.43 -14.96 10.10
CA LEU A 169 12.85 -15.71 8.91
C LEU A 169 14.17 -15.15 8.42
N TRP A 170 15.11 -16.04 8.09
CA TRP A 170 16.32 -15.63 7.39
C TRP A 170 15.96 -15.26 5.95
N ARG A 171 16.46 -14.11 5.50
CA ARG A 171 16.27 -13.61 4.13
C ARG A 171 17.48 -13.98 3.30
N ASN A 172 17.26 -14.61 2.16
CA ASN A 172 18.36 -15.00 1.29
C ASN A 172 18.82 -13.80 0.45
N ASP A 173 19.90 -13.15 0.87
CA ASP A 173 20.54 -12.07 0.12
C ASP A 173 21.33 -12.57 -1.08
N ASP A 174 21.68 -13.86 -1.16
CA ASP A 174 22.26 -14.42 -2.40
C ASP A 174 21.29 -14.33 -3.57
N ASP A 175 19.98 -14.22 -3.31
CA ASP A 175 19.00 -13.98 -4.37
C ASP A 175 19.21 -12.61 -5.06
N LEU A 176 19.84 -11.63 -4.39
CA LEU A 176 20.22 -10.35 -5.01
C LEU A 176 21.31 -10.47 -6.07
N GLN A 177 22.07 -11.58 -6.08
CA GLN A 177 23.13 -11.78 -7.06
C GLN A 177 22.57 -12.17 -8.43
N PHE A 178 21.29 -12.55 -8.51
CA PHE A 178 20.65 -12.83 -9.78
C PHE A 178 20.52 -11.57 -10.63
N ARG A 179 20.54 -11.77 -11.94
CA ARG A 179 20.50 -10.66 -12.89
C ARG A 179 19.08 -10.08 -12.97
N ALA A 180 18.98 -8.75 -12.94
CA ALA A 180 17.75 -8.07 -13.36
C ALA A 180 17.42 -8.39 -14.83
N VAL A 181 16.16 -8.67 -15.11
CA VAL A 181 15.68 -8.95 -16.47
C VAL A 181 14.87 -7.76 -16.95
N THR A 182 15.14 -7.31 -18.18
CA THR A 182 14.43 -6.19 -18.79
C THR A 182 13.96 -6.62 -20.17
N ARG A 183 12.67 -6.41 -20.45
CA ARG A 183 12.05 -6.75 -21.73
C ARG A 183 11.16 -5.60 -22.20
N ALA A 184 11.25 -5.30 -23.49
CA ALA A 184 10.21 -4.50 -24.14
C ALA A 184 8.95 -5.35 -24.29
N PHE A 185 7.80 -4.69 -24.29
CA PHE A 185 6.51 -5.31 -24.49
C PHE A 185 5.67 -4.48 -25.46
N SER A 186 4.81 -5.16 -26.21
CA SER A 186 3.85 -4.57 -27.13
C SER A 186 2.50 -5.24 -26.93
N ASP A 187 1.43 -4.62 -27.44
CA ASP A 187 0.07 -5.15 -27.36
C ASP A 187 -0.38 -5.43 -25.90
N GLY A 188 0.18 -4.71 -24.93
CA GLY A 188 -0.07 -4.89 -23.51
C GLY A 188 0.40 -6.22 -22.94
N GLN A 189 1.33 -6.94 -23.59
CA GLN A 189 1.74 -8.27 -23.13
C GLN A 189 3.25 -8.52 -23.20
N VAL A 190 3.77 -9.19 -22.16
CA VAL A 190 5.13 -9.70 -22.11
C VAL A 190 5.19 -11.06 -21.45
N THR A 191 5.96 -11.96 -22.05
CA THR A 191 6.16 -13.32 -21.56
C THR A 191 7.62 -13.51 -21.16
N PHE A 192 7.83 -14.14 -20.01
CA PHE A 192 9.13 -14.63 -19.56
C PHE A 192 9.11 -16.15 -19.65
N ALA A 193 10.06 -16.71 -20.39
CA ALA A 193 10.07 -18.14 -20.67
C ALA A 193 10.39 -18.95 -19.41
N GLU A 194 10.08 -20.25 -19.44
CA GLU A 194 10.47 -21.18 -18.40
C GLU A 194 11.99 -21.07 -18.09
N GLY A 195 12.34 -20.95 -16.81
CA GLY A 195 13.71 -20.82 -16.32
C GLY A 195 14.39 -19.47 -16.59
N GLU A 196 13.71 -18.50 -17.22
CA GLU A 196 14.25 -17.15 -17.39
C GLU A 196 14.31 -16.37 -16.09
N LEU A 197 13.32 -16.60 -15.22
CA LEU A 197 13.31 -16.11 -13.86
C LEU A 197 13.79 -17.23 -12.92
N VAL A 198 14.13 -16.84 -11.69
CA VAL A 198 14.66 -17.77 -10.71
C VAL A 198 13.54 -18.16 -9.74
N TYR A 199 13.20 -19.44 -9.71
CA TYR A 199 12.13 -19.95 -8.85
C TYR A 199 12.34 -19.54 -7.39
N GLY A 200 11.28 -19.03 -6.74
CA GLY A 200 11.31 -18.60 -5.34
C GLY A 200 11.91 -17.22 -5.10
N VAL A 201 12.49 -16.58 -6.12
CA VAL A 201 13.01 -15.20 -6.01
C VAL A 201 11.86 -14.23 -6.19
N THR A 202 11.82 -13.23 -5.31
CA THR A 202 10.93 -12.08 -5.46
C THR A 202 11.63 -10.99 -6.23
N TYR A 203 10.90 -10.39 -7.15
CA TYR A 203 11.35 -9.32 -8.00
C TYR A 203 10.56 -8.06 -7.67
N ALA A 204 11.26 -6.93 -7.54
CA ALA A 204 10.69 -5.62 -7.73
C ALA A 204 10.43 -5.46 -9.23
N VAL A 205 9.17 -5.26 -9.59
CA VAL A 205 8.76 -5.10 -10.97
C VAL A 205 8.46 -3.64 -11.23
N THR A 206 9.08 -3.08 -12.26
CA THR A 206 8.83 -1.73 -12.76
C THR A 206 8.35 -1.82 -14.20
N VAL A 207 7.18 -1.25 -14.49
CA VAL A 207 6.72 -0.99 -15.86
C VAL A 207 6.92 0.49 -16.12
N LEU A 208 7.61 0.83 -17.21
CA LEU A 208 8.08 2.17 -17.53
C LEU A 208 8.06 2.40 -19.04
N ASP A 209 8.28 3.66 -19.45
CA ASP A 209 8.30 4.12 -20.84
C ASP A 209 7.00 3.79 -21.61
N VAL A 210 5.84 3.89 -20.94
CA VAL A 210 4.53 3.79 -21.58
C VAL A 210 3.98 5.19 -21.83
N ASP A 211 3.83 5.58 -23.09
CA ASP A 211 3.51 6.95 -23.49
C ASP A 211 2.21 7.46 -22.85
N GLY A 212 2.31 8.55 -22.09
CA GLY A 212 1.18 9.16 -21.38
C GLY A 212 0.78 8.49 -20.07
N TYR A 213 1.55 7.51 -19.56
CA TYR A 213 1.25 6.80 -18.31
C TYR A 213 2.39 6.89 -17.29
N ALA A 214 2.01 6.89 -16.02
CA ALA A 214 2.96 6.84 -14.92
C ALA A 214 3.60 5.45 -14.77
N ASP A 215 4.85 5.44 -14.30
CA ASP A 215 5.54 4.21 -13.94
C ASP A 215 4.75 3.40 -12.90
N LEU A 216 4.75 2.07 -13.07
CA LEU A 216 4.12 1.15 -12.15
C LEU A 216 5.17 0.34 -11.42
N SER A 217 5.10 0.36 -10.08
CA SER A 217 5.94 -0.49 -9.23
C SER A 217 5.09 -1.55 -8.52
N ARG A 218 5.53 -2.81 -8.61
CA ARG A 218 4.90 -3.99 -8.01
C ARG A 218 5.96 -4.97 -7.49
N THR A 219 5.53 -6.03 -6.83
CA THR A 219 6.36 -7.18 -6.50
C THR A 219 5.81 -8.43 -7.18
N TYR A 220 6.71 -9.32 -7.59
CA TYR A 220 6.35 -10.61 -8.19
C TYR A 220 7.30 -11.70 -7.69
N THR A 221 6.79 -12.80 -7.18
CA THR A 221 7.58 -13.96 -6.75
C THR A 221 7.45 -15.10 -7.76
N SER A 222 8.57 -15.43 -8.39
CA SER A 222 8.61 -16.42 -9.47
C SER A 222 8.32 -17.83 -8.95
N GLY A 223 7.49 -18.58 -9.67
CA GLY A 223 7.14 -19.96 -9.34
C GLY A 223 5.99 -20.13 -8.34
N SER A 224 5.67 -19.09 -7.57
CA SER A 224 4.49 -19.10 -6.69
C SER A 224 3.33 -18.28 -7.21
N GLN A 225 3.62 -17.20 -7.90
CA GLN A 225 2.62 -16.37 -8.57
C GLN A 225 2.55 -16.74 -10.06
N GLY A 226 1.34 -16.95 -10.56
CA GLY A 226 1.08 -17.20 -11.98
C GLY A 226 1.05 -15.91 -12.80
N ASP A 227 0.34 -15.95 -13.94
CA ASP A 227 0.12 -14.79 -14.80
C ASP A 227 -0.42 -13.58 -14.02
N GLN A 228 0.07 -12.40 -14.37
CA GLN A 228 -0.27 -11.14 -13.72
C GLN A 228 -1.00 -10.21 -14.70
N ALA A 229 -1.94 -9.43 -14.18
CA ALA A 229 -2.61 -8.38 -14.95
C ALA A 229 -2.64 -7.09 -14.13
N TRP A 230 -2.10 -6.01 -14.69
CA TRP A 230 -2.00 -4.71 -14.06
C TRP A 230 -2.54 -3.62 -14.97
N THR A 231 -3.09 -2.56 -14.39
CA THR A 231 -3.55 -1.37 -15.11
C THR A 231 -2.66 -0.20 -14.76
N LEU A 232 -2.18 0.53 -15.76
CA LEU A 232 -1.42 1.76 -15.58
C LEU A 232 -2.35 2.94 -15.36
N ASN A 233 -1.88 3.91 -14.57
CA ASN A 233 -2.55 5.20 -14.44
C ASN A 233 -1.90 6.19 -15.41
N PRO A 234 -2.67 7.12 -16.01
CA PRO A 234 -2.10 8.19 -16.80
C PRO A 234 -1.02 8.98 -16.05
N GLU A 235 -0.06 9.56 -16.77
CA GLU A 235 0.98 10.39 -16.16
C GLU A 235 0.35 11.65 -15.54
N GLY A 236 0.83 12.06 -14.37
CA GLY A 236 0.26 13.20 -13.63
C GLY A 236 -1.11 12.92 -13.01
N TYR A 237 -1.60 11.69 -13.09
CA TYR A 237 -2.85 11.28 -12.49
C TYR A 237 -2.84 11.44 -10.96
N SER A 238 -3.89 12.08 -10.44
CA SER A 238 -4.16 12.17 -9.00
C SER A 238 -5.55 11.62 -8.71
N SER A 239 -5.77 11.01 -7.54
CA SER A 239 -7.12 10.60 -7.16
C SER A 239 -8.04 11.83 -7.13
N LEU A 240 -9.29 11.65 -7.58
CA LEU A 240 -10.27 12.73 -7.52
C LEU A 240 -10.47 13.18 -6.06
N GLN A 241 -10.34 14.47 -5.82
CA GLN A 241 -10.49 15.08 -4.51
C GLN A 241 -11.32 16.35 -4.62
N LEU A 242 -12.24 16.52 -3.69
CA LEU A 242 -12.92 17.79 -3.47
C LEU A 242 -11.93 18.77 -2.83
N VAL A 243 -11.70 19.90 -3.50
CA VAL A 243 -10.80 20.96 -3.03
C VAL A 243 -11.56 22.06 -2.31
N PHE A 244 -12.81 22.30 -2.72
CA PHE A 244 -13.64 23.37 -2.18
C PHE A 244 -15.12 23.07 -2.34
N ALA A 245 -15.92 23.48 -1.35
CA ALA A 245 -17.37 23.48 -1.39
C ALA A 245 -17.88 24.84 -0.91
N SER A 246 -18.68 25.56 -1.71
CA SER A 246 -19.13 26.91 -1.36
C SER A 246 -19.88 27.03 -0.04
N PRO A 247 -20.66 26.02 0.42
CA PRO A 247 -21.31 26.11 1.73
C PRO A 247 -20.33 26.17 2.90
N SER A 248 -19.06 25.74 2.72
CA SER A 248 -18.04 25.88 3.76
C SER A 248 -17.60 27.32 4.02
N LEU A 249 -18.07 28.28 3.22
CA LEU A 249 -17.80 29.71 3.43
C LEU A 249 -18.85 30.39 4.32
N ASP A 250 -19.93 29.69 4.69
CA ASP A 250 -21.08 30.25 5.42
C ASP A 250 -21.62 31.54 4.76
N LEU A 251 -21.56 31.61 3.42
CA LEU A 251 -22.07 32.72 2.64
C LEU A 251 -23.50 32.42 2.19
N TRP A 252 -24.38 33.38 2.43
CA TRP A 252 -25.77 33.36 2.03
C TRP A 252 -25.89 33.36 0.49
N ASN A 253 -26.81 32.55 -0.04
CA ASN A 253 -27.07 32.46 -1.48
C ASN A 253 -28.56 32.75 -1.76
N SER A 254 -28.91 33.66 -2.68
CA SER A 254 -30.32 33.92 -3.02
C SER A 254 -30.99 32.81 -3.84
N GLU A 255 -30.22 31.87 -4.39
CA GLU A 255 -30.68 30.88 -5.39
C GLU A 255 -30.37 29.44 -4.96
N GLY A 256 -29.99 29.20 -3.71
CA GLY A 256 -29.66 27.86 -3.21
C GLY A 256 -28.45 27.20 -3.89
N LEU A 257 -27.69 27.93 -4.69
CA LEU A 257 -26.61 27.36 -5.49
C LEU A 257 -25.41 26.92 -4.60
N ALA A 258 -25.05 25.64 -4.70
CA ALA A 258 -23.80 25.11 -4.17
C ALA A 258 -22.78 24.90 -5.30
N VAL A 259 -21.55 25.37 -5.09
CA VAL A 259 -20.44 25.19 -6.03
C VAL A 259 -19.37 24.32 -5.39
N LEU A 260 -19.06 23.21 -6.04
CA LEU A 260 -18.03 22.27 -5.65
C LEU A 260 -16.89 22.32 -6.67
N ILE A 261 -15.64 22.42 -6.21
CA ILE A 261 -14.45 22.46 -7.07
C ILE A 261 -13.55 21.29 -6.72
N PHE A 262 -13.10 20.58 -7.74
CA PHE A 262 -12.22 19.42 -7.64
C PHE A 262 -10.80 19.75 -8.11
N ASN A 263 -9.85 18.88 -7.74
CA ASN A 263 -8.43 19.01 -8.10
C ASN A 263 -8.14 18.83 -9.60
N GLN A 264 -9.10 18.31 -10.37
CA GLN A 264 -8.98 18.05 -11.80
C GLN A 264 -10.37 18.02 -12.47
N PRO A 265 -10.46 18.09 -13.82
CA PRO A 265 -11.72 17.96 -14.53
C PRO A 265 -12.48 16.69 -14.15
N ILE A 266 -13.81 16.78 -14.07
CA ILE A 266 -14.70 15.69 -13.66
C ILE A 266 -15.71 15.36 -14.74
N ALA A 267 -16.20 14.13 -14.71
CA ALA A 267 -17.33 13.66 -15.50
C ALA A 267 -18.20 12.72 -14.65
N TYR A 268 -19.44 12.51 -15.08
CA TYR A 268 -20.25 11.41 -14.56
C TYR A 268 -19.62 10.07 -14.91
N TYR A 269 -19.63 9.11 -13.99
CA TYR A 269 -19.06 7.79 -14.25
C TYR A 269 -19.70 7.07 -15.44
N ALA A 270 -21.03 7.21 -15.61
CA ALA A 270 -21.75 6.64 -16.74
C ALA A 270 -22.74 7.65 -17.31
N GLU A 271 -22.52 8.12 -18.54
CA GLU A 271 -23.42 9.08 -19.21
C GLU A 271 -24.87 8.55 -19.31
N GLY A 272 -25.05 7.23 -19.42
CA GLY A 272 -26.36 6.59 -19.44
C GLY A 272 -27.13 6.63 -18.11
N ARG A 273 -26.50 7.09 -17.02
CA ARG A 273 -27.09 7.18 -15.66
C ARG A 273 -27.29 8.62 -15.19
N ILE A 274 -27.12 9.60 -16.07
CA ILE A 274 -27.26 11.02 -15.69
C ILE A 274 -28.65 11.29 -15.11
N ASN A 275 -29.71 10.73 -15.69
CA ASN A 275 -31.06 10.88 -15.16
C ASN A 275 -31.19 10.27 -13.76
N ASP A 276 -30.66 9.07 -13.52
CA ASP A 276 -30.63 8.45 -12.17
C ASP A 276 -29.95 9.36 -11.14
N TYR A 277 -28.86 10.04 -11.52
CA TYR A 277 -28.12 10.93 -10.63
C TYR A 277 -28.87 12.23 -10.34
N LEU A 278 -29.54 12.79 -11.37
CA LEU A 278 -30.39 13.96 -11.22
C LEU A 278 -31.58 13.63 -10.31
N GLU A 279 -32.25 12.52 -10.59
CA GLU A 279 -33.37 12.02 -9.80
C GLU A 279 -32.99 11.81 -8.34
N ALA A 280 -31.90 11.10 -8.07
CA ALA A 280 -31.47 10.83 -6.70
C ALA A 280 -31.25 12.12 -5.87
N VAL A 281 -30.80 13.21 -6.49
CA VAL A 281 -30.64 14.50 -5.80
C VAL A 281 -31.97 15.22 -5.65
N ASP A 282 -32.82 15.24 -6.68
CA ASP A 282 -34.15 15.83 -6.62
C ASP A 282 -34.98 15.19 -5.50
N ASP A 283 -35.03 13.85 -5.50
CA ASP A 283 -35.82 13.05 -4.58
C ASP A 283 -35.39 13.16 -3.12
N ALA A 284 -34.13 13.47 -2.89
CA ALA A 284 -33.55 13.62 -1.57
C ALA A 284 -33.41 15.08 -1.13
N THR A 285 -33.79 16.04 -1.97
CA THR A 285 -33.74 17.47 -1.64
C THR A 285 -34.88 17.86 -0.70
N THR A 286 -34.54 18.64 0.32
CA THR A 286 -35.47 19.20 1.31
C THR A 286 -35.22 20.69 1.50
N ILE A 287 -36.24 21.44 1.92
CA ILE A 287 -36.14 22.85 2.30
C ILE A 287 -36.48 23.05 3.78
N ASP A 288 -35.92 24.11 4.38
CA ASP A 288 -36.34 24.64 5.68
C ASP A 288 -37.14 25.92 5.45
N SER A 289 -38.43 25.89 5.74
CA SER A 289 -39.35 27.02 5.57
C SER A 289 -40.46 26.94 6.63
N PRO A 290 -40.25 27.49 7.83
CA PRO A 290 -41.26 27.48 8.87
C PRO A 290 -42.45 28.39 8.51
N ASP A 291 -43.66 28.01 8.94
CA ASP A 291 -44.86 28.87 8.99
C ASP A 291 -44.59 30.07 9.92
N ALA A 292 -44.13 31.18 9.32
CA ALA A 292 -43.63 32.35 10.02
C ALA A 292 -44.78 33.30 10.42
N ASP A 293 -45.87 33.31 9.66
CA ASP A 293 -47.01 34.19 9.89
C ASP A 293 -48.15 33.52 10.70
N GLY A 294 -48.11 32.19 10.83
CA GLY A 294 -49.01 31.37 11.63
C GLY A 294 -50.36 31.11 10.97
N ASP A 295 -50.46 31.21 9.64
CA ASP A 295 -51.70 30.99 8.89
C ASP A 295 -51.98 29.51 8.56
N GLY A 296 -50.98 28.64 8.75
CA GLY A 296 -51.05 27.20 8.54
C GLY A 296 -50.79 26.75 7.09
N SER A 297 -50.43 27.67 6.20
CA SER A 297 -49.82 27.41 4.91
C SER A 297 -48.30 27.33 5.09
N GLU A 298 -47.61 26.56 4.25
CA GLU A 298 -46.15 26.41 4.29
C GLU A 298 -45.64 26.28 2.85
N ASN A 299 -44.39 26.65 2.60
CA ASN A 299 -43.73 26.28 1.34
C ASN A 299 -43.52 24.76 1.29
N LEU A 300 -44.10 24.11 0.28
CA LEU A 300 -43.99 22.66 0.08
C LEU A 300 -43.34 22.35 -1.26
N LEU A 301 -42.31 21.50 -1.23
CA LEU A 301 -41.72 20.94 -2.44
C LEU A 301 -42.76 20.10 -3.20
N ASN A 302 -42.61 20.04 -4.51
CA ASN A 302 -43.49 19.28 -5.38
C ASN A 302 -43.20 17.78 -5.30
N PHE A 303 -44.23 16.99 -4.98
CA PHE A 303 -44.19 15.52 -4.94
C PHE A 303 -45.24 14.88 -5.87
N THR A 304 -45.93 15.68 -6.70
CA THR A 304 -47.17 15.25 -7.34
C THR A 304 -46.95 14.35 -8.56
N VAL A 305 -45.73 14.31 -9.09
CA VAL A 305 -45.31 13.41 -10.17
C VAL A 305 -43.99 12.80 -9.69
N ASP A 306 -43.97 11.48 -9.57
CA ASP A 306 -42.76 10.70 -9.30
C ASP A 306 -42.41 10.04 -10.64
N ASP A 307 -41.82 10.84 -11.54
CA ASP A 307 -41.39 10.42 -12.87
C ASP A 307 -39.88 10.55 -12.95
N GLU A 308 -39.19 9.41 -13.06
CA GLU A 308 -37.71 9.26 -13.09
C GLU A 308 -36.97 10.12 -14.15
N LEU A 309 -37.70 10.88 -14.98
CA LEU A 309 -37.19 11.71 -16.06
C LEU A 309 -37.48 13.21 -15.89
N VAL A 310 -38.17 13.60 -14.82
CA VAL A 310 -38.56 14.98 -14.54
C VAL A 310 -37.83 15.43 -13.26
N GLN A 311 -37.63 16.74 -13.09
CA GLN A 311 -37.04 17.31 -11.89
C GLN A 311 -38.10 18.16 -11.22
N GLU A 312 -38.92 17.53 -10.38
CA GLU A 312 -40.12 18.15 -9.82
C GLU A 312 -39.79 19.13 -8.72
N ARG A 313 -38.74 18.89 -7.93
CA ARG A 313 -38.34 19.74 -6.81
C ARG A 313 -37.44 20.89 -7.23
N GLY A 314 -37.34 21.13 -8.54
CA GLY A 314 -36.67 22.29 -9.12
C GLY A 314 -35.15 22.23 -8.94
N THR A 315 -34.58 21.04 -8.74
CA THR A 315 -33.14 20.85 -8.59
C THR A 315 -32.43 20.78 -9.94
N SER A 316 -31.11 20.97 -9.91
CA SER A 316 -30.25 20.81 -11.07
C SER A 316 -28.84 20.44 -10.65
N ILE A 317 -28.17 19.64 -11.49
CA ILE A 317 -26.75 19.33 -11.35
C ILE A 317 -26.07 19.67 -12.67
N THR A 318 -25.02 20.47 -12.62
CA THR A 318 -24.23 20.82 -13.83
C THR A 318 -22.75 20.63 -13.56
N ILE A 319 -22.05 19.96 -14.49
CA ILE A 319 -20.59 19.83 -14.46
C ILE A 319 -19.97 20.72 -15.53
N THR A 320 -18.93 21.47 -15.19
CA THR A 320 -18.14 22.29 -16.12
C THR A 320 -16.67 22.24 -15.74
N GLY A 321 -15.86 21.49 -16.50
CA GLY A 321 -14.44 21.29 -16.19
C GLY A 321 -14.28 20.59 -14.84
N ASN A 322 -13.63 21.24 -13.88
CA ASN A 322 -13.43 20.72 -12.52
C ASN A 322 -14.47 21.22 -11.51
N GLN A 323 -15.59 21.80 -11.98
CA GLN A 323 -16.63 22.37 -11.15
C GLN A 323 -17.93 21.56 -11.28
N LEU A 324 -18.57 21.27 -10.15
CA LEU A 324 -19.95 20.79 -10.07
C LEU A 324 -20.81 21.87 -9.40
N GLN A 325 -21.97 22.15 -9.98
CA GLN A 325 -22.97 23.06 -9.44
C GLN A 325 -24.22 22.28 -9.07
N LEU A 326 -24.71 22.46 -7.84
CA LEU A 326 -26.05 22.07 -7.43
C LEU A 326 -26.89 23.33 -7.34
N GLY A 327 -28.01 23.38 -8.06
CA GLY A 327 -28.92 24.52 -8.06
C GLY A 327 -30.32 24.11 -7.66
N TRP A 328 -31.09 25.06 -7.12
CA TRP A 328 -32.49 24.88 -6.76
C TRP A 328 -33.30 26.11 -7.17
N SER A 329 -34.60 25.95 -7.43
CA SER A 329 -35.47 27.05 -7.83
C SER A 329 -36.88 26.93 -7.23
N LEU A 330 -37.54 28.09 -7.06
CA LEU A 330 -38.93 28.18 -6.59
C LEU A 330 -39.94 27.48 -7.50
N ALA A 331 -39.58 27.16 -8.75
CA ALA A 331 -40.42 26.37 -9.63
C ALA A 331 -40.63 24.93 -9.12
N GLY A 332 -39.79 24.48 -8.18
CA GLY A 332 -39.90 23.19 -7.51
C GLY A 332 -40.90 23.13 -6.36
N LEU A 333 -41.62 24.22 -6.08
CA LEU A 333 -42.66 24.27 -5.05
C LEU A 333 -44.02 23.87 -5.62
N GLU A 334 -44.72 22.97 -4.94
CA GLU A 334 -46.15 22.70 -5.16
C GLU A 334 -47.02 23.76 -4.49
N VAL A 335 -46.61 24.21 -3.30
CA VAL A 335 -47.22 25.34 -2.59
C VAL A 335 -46.14 26.38 -2.33
N ALA A 336 -46.38 27.61 -2.78
CA ALA A 336 -45.52 28.74 -2.51
C ALA A 336 -46.27 29.72 -1.61
N ASP A 337 -45.74 29.92 -0.40
CA ASP A 337 -46.16 30.94 0.53
C ASP A 337 -45.12 32.07 0.55
N GLY A 338 -45.55 33.28 0.19
CA GLY A 338 -44.67 34.44 0.11
C GLY A 338 -44.45 35.14 1.45
N ASP A 339 -45.26 34.82 2.47
CA ASP A 339 -45.12 35.35 3.83
C ASP A 339 -44.17 34.47 4.68
N ASP A 340 -43.88 33.25 4.21
CA ASP A 340 -42.91 32.32 4.80
C ASP A 340 -41.55 32.33 4.08
N PRO A 341 -40.45 32.72 4.77
CA PRO A 341 -39.13 32.67 4.18
C PRO A 341 -38.59 31.23 4.12
N ILE A 342 -37.93 30.90 3.01
CA ILE A 342 -37.15 29.67 2.90
C ILE A 342 -35.74 29.97 3.42
N HIS A 343 -35.37 29.34 4.53
CA HIS A 343 -34.10 29.57 5.20
C HIS A 343 -32.94 28.79 4.58
N SER A 344 -33.18 27.55 4.15
CA SER A 344 -32.12 26.74 3.56
C SER A 344 -32.65 25.69 2.58
N VAL A 345 -31.77 25.25 1.70
CA VAL A 345 -31.97 24.08 0.83
C VAL A 345 -30.92 23.04 1.21
N THR A 346 -31.35 21.80 1.45
CA THR A 346 -30.45 20.67 1.70
C THR A 346 -30.54 19.68 0.55
N TYR A 347 -29.45 19.57 -0.21
CA TYR A 347 -29.29 18.56 -1.25
C TYR A 347 -28.93 17.22 -0.61
N GLY A 348 -29.72 16.19 -0.90
CA GLY A 348 -29.47 14.80 -0.48
C GLY A 348 -29.00 13.92 -1.64
N GLY A 349 -29.04 12.59 -1.46
CA GLY A 349 -28.78 11.63 -2.55
C GLY A 349 -27.33 11.60 -3.05
N LEU A 350 -26.41 12.31 -2.39
CA LEU A 350 -25.06 12.56 -2.91
C LEU A 350 -24.20 11.29 -3.02
N TYR A 351 -24.55 10.22 -2.31
CA TYR A 351 -23.86 8.92 -2.45
C TYR A 351 -24.20 8.18 -3.75
N GLU A 352 -25.32 8.51 -4.39
CA GLU A 352 -25.74 7.90 -5.67
C GLU A 352 -25.07 8.57 -6.86
N VAL A 353 -24.66 9.84 -6.71
CA VAL A 353 -23.96 10.60 -7.76
C VAL A 353 -22.50 10.13 -7.86
N GLU A 354 -22.20 9.30 -8.85
CA GLU A 354 -20.84 8.80 -9.08
C GLU A 354 -20.06 9.68 -10.06
N LEU A 355 -18.89 10.14 -9.62
CA LEU A 355 -17.98 10.98 -10.38
C LEU A 355 -16.68 10.24 -10.68
N VAL A 356 -16.08 10.58 -11.81
CA VAL A 356 -14.71 10.22 -12.20
C VAL A 356 -13.94 11.47 -12.59
N ALA A 357 -12.62 11.37 -12.59
CA ALA A 357 -11.81 12.35 -13.31
C ALA A 357 -12.08 12.19 -14.82
N ALA A 358 -12.28 13.29 -15.54
CA ALA A 358 -12.67 13.24 -16.95
C ALA A 358 -11.65 12.50 -17.83
N ASP A 359 -10.36 12.69 -17.53
CA ASP A 359 -9.23 12.05 -18.22
C ASP A 359 -8.62 10.89 -17.38
N GLY A 360 -9.33 10.43 -16.36
CA GLY A 360 -8.85 9.39 -15.45
C GLY A 360 -9.44 8.00 -15.74
N PRO A 361 -8.86 6.96 -15.12
CA PRO A 361 -9.43 5.63 -15.22
C PRO A 361 -10.81 5.57 -14.57
N VAL A 362 -11.77 4.99 -15.29
CA VAL A 362 -13.14 4.75 -14.81
C VAL A 362 -13.19 3.91 -13.53
N THR A 363 -12.14 3.14 -13.26
CA THR A 363 -12.00 2.35 -12.03
C THR A 363 -11.84 3.20 -10.77
N ASN A 364 -11.47 4.48 -10.89
CA ASN A 364 -11.38 5.41 -9.76
C ASN A 364 -12.64 6.27 -9.62
N ARG A 365 -13.80 5.64 -9.76
CA ARG A 365 -15.07 6.29 -9.43
C ARG A 365 -15.15 6.58 -7.94
N SER A 366 -15.76 7.70 -7.59
CA SER A 366 -16.07 8.09 -6.21
C SER A 366 -17.45 8.70 -6.19
N SER A 367 -18.25 8.39 -5.17
CA SER A 367 -19.50 9.11 -4.99
C SER A 367 -19.24 10.52 -4.51
N LEU A 368 -20.12 11.46 -4.88
CA LEU A 368 -20.05 12.83 -4.43
C LEU A 368 -20.12 12.92 -2.90
N GLY A 369 -20.96 12.09 -2.27
CA GLY A 369 -21.06 11.99 -0.82
C GLY A 369 -19.77 11.53 -0.13
N SER A 370 -19.05 10.58 -0.71
CA SER A 370 -17.72 10.17 -0.21
C SER A 370 -16.68 11.28 -0.35
N LEU A 371 -16.71 12.04 -1.44
CA LEU A 371 -15.78 13.16 -1.68
C LEU A 371 -16.06 14.34 -0.73
N LEU A 372 -17.32 14.57 -0.38
CA LEU A 372 -17.74 15.55 0.62
C LEU A 372 -17.53 15.08 2.06
N GLY A 373 -17.54 13.77 2.31
CA GLY A 373 -17.60 13.18 3.65
C GLY A 373 -18.99 13.28 4.32
N SER A 374 -20.05 13.50 3.53
CA SER A 374 -21.43 13.70 4.01
C SER A 374 -22.44 13.18 2.98
N SER A 375 -23.61 12.71 3.40
CA SER A 375 -24.71 12.36 2.49
C SER A 375 -25.47 13.58 1.97
N ASN A 376 -25.33 14.71 2.67
CA ASN A 376 -26.13 15.90 2.45
C ASN A 376 -25.22 17.15 2.35
N LEU A 377 -25.70 18.16 1.63
CA LEU A 377 -25.08 19.48 1.54
C LEU A 377 -26.16 20.56 1.70
N THR A 378 -26.04 21.37 2.75
CA THR A 378 -27.00 22.44 3.06
C THR A 378 -26.46 23.80 2.58
N VAL A 379 -27.32 24.61 1.96
CA VAL A 379 -27.06 25.98 1.54
C VAL A 379 -28.04 26.91 2.26
N GLU A 380 -27.50 27.84 3.03
CA GLU A 380 -28.29 28.89 3.69
C GLU A 380 -28.70 29.96 2.66
N LEU A 381 -30.00 30.28 2.64
CA LEU A 381 -30.60 31.27 1.75
C LEU A 381 -30.73 32.62 2.42
N LEU A 382 -30.48 33.69 1.67
CA LEU A 382 -30.66 35.06 2.16
C LEU A 382 -32.06 35.23 2.79
N PRO A 383 -32.14 35.84 3.99
CA PRO A 383 -33.39 35.94 4.73
C PRO A 383 -34.29 37.08 4.21
#